data_AF-A0A7W1S384-F1
#
_entry.id   AF-A0A7W1S384-F1
#
_cell.length_a   1.000
_cell.length_b   1.000
_cell.length_c   1.000
_cell.angle_alpha   90.00
_cell.angle_beta   90.00
_cell.angle_gamma   90.00
#
_symmetry.space_group_name_H-M   'P 1'
#
loop_
_entity.id
_entity.type
_entity.pdbx_description
1 polymer ?
#
loop_
_entity_poly.entity_id
_entity_poly.type
_entity_poly.pdbx_seq_one_letter_code
_entity_poly.pdbx_strand_id
1 'polypeptide(L)'
;MVILLLAACGTAPGTQQAFQATVPPTQAANAPVYTYTPTLTPSLTPTLTPTPTLTLTPTITPTLTHTPTLTPSLTLTPSPVPTQPLWTLTPAASDGVKAFVNAPAVFQLAQGWSCEDFPCEDDVDGWMNRIRVPAGYTLEHVGKLPGQPMQITYGPDGKLYATVLENGSRNGAVYVMDADGKNQRYSGTLVSPLGLAFQPGTDVLYVTARVEIDKGGALYRIPAGGGEAQPIITDLPCCFSLIDNQPNGLTFGPDGYLYMGVGSLTDHTESVTPKTKAFADVLPNEAAILRIQPHTGTVEIFAKGLRNPYDLSFDANGQLYTTDNGLLSGPGDRIVAVQAGAHYGWPYWRSRGCDGCPLSPSKLTISPDLLALPDSSLPRGLTVYNGSQFPSNLSGNLFVALWNGTKDAQRIVRIDPHDPQLGQEGYTPEPFVTGLIRPVDVVVAPDGSLVIADFIYGHIWRVKYTG
;
A
#
# COMPACT_ATOMS: atom_id res chain seq x y z
N MET A 1 -27.86 8.73 1.23
CA MET A 1 -26.74 9.54 0.71
C MET A 1 -27.15 11.00 0.86
N VAL A 2 -26.51 11.71 1.79
CA VAL A 2 -26.70 13.17 1.92
C VAL A 2 -25.59 13.81 1.09
N ILE A 3 -25.96 14.64 0.12
CA ILE A 3 -25.03 15.43 -0.68
C ILE A 3 -24.95 16.80 -0.01
N LEU A 4 -23.78 17.18 0.51
CA LEU A 4 -23.52 18.55 0.94
C LEU A 4 -22.69 19.26 -0.13
N LEU A 5 -23.17 20.44 -0.54
CA LEU A 5 -22.42 21.39 -1.35
C LEU A 5 -21.67 22.32 -0.39
N LEU A 6 -20.35 22.18 -0.35
CA LEU A 6 -19.48 23.09 0.41
C LEU A 6 -18.84 24.06 -0.57
N ALA A 7 -19.00 25.36 -0.31
CA ALA A 7 -18.29 26.42 -1.00
C ALA A 7 -17.17 26.92 -0.09
N ALA A 8 -15.92 26.80 -0.53
CA ALA A 8 -14.78 27.43 0.12
C ALA A 8 -14.30 28.62 -0.72
N CYS A 9 -13.98 29.73 -0.06
CA CYS A 9 -13.32 30.87 -0.71
C CYS A 9 -11.86 30.47 -0.99
N GLY A 10 -11.46 30.48 -2.26
CA GLY A 10 -10.07 30.30 -2.64
C GLY A 10 -9.18 31.44 -2.14
N THR A 11 -7.86 31.21 -2.14
CA THR A 11 -6.84 32.20 -1.75
C THR A 11 -6.66 33.34 -2.76
N ALA A 12 -7.31 33.25 -3.93
CA ALA A 12 -7.36 34.29 -4.94
C ALA A 12 -8.75 34.97 -4.99
N PRO A 13 -8.84 36.30 -5.15
CA PRO A 13 -10.14 36.97 -5.27
C PRO A 13 -10.92 36.46 -6.49
N GLY A 14 -12.09 35.86 -6.26
CA GLY A 14 -13.00 35.41 -7.33
C GLY A 14 -13.02 33.90 -7.62
N THR A 15 -12.20 33.08 -6.96
CA THR A 15 -12.28 31.60 -7.09
C THR A 15 -13.19 31.01 -6.01
N GLN A 16 -14.46 30.79 -6.34
CA GLN A 16 -15.32 29.88 -5.58
C GLN A 16 -15.18 28.48 -6.19
N GLN A 17 -14.64 27.53 -5.42
CA GLN A 17 -14.68 26.12 -5.79
C GLN A 17 -15.80 25.43 -5.02
N ALA A 18 -16.68 24.76 -5.76
CA ALA A 18 -17.73 23.93 -5.20
C ALA A 18 -17.20 22.51 -5.03
N PHE A 19 -17.29 21.97 -3.82
CA PHE A 19 -16.95 20.59 -3.50
C PHE A 19 -18.24 19.80 -3.30
N GLN A 20 -18.27 18.58 -3.85
CA GLN A 20 -19.26 17.59 -3.45
C GLN A 20 -18.68 16.76 -2.31
N ALA A 21 -19.43 16.68 -1.21
CA ALA A 21 -19.17 15.75 -0.12
C ALA A 21 -20.25 14.67 -0.12
N THR A 22 -19.84 13.41 -0.26
CA THR A 22 -20.74 12.25 -0.22
C THR A 22 -20.69 11.63 1.17
N VAL A 23 -21.83 11.61 1.87
CA VAL A 23 -21.95 10.91 3.17
C VAL A 23 -22.47 9.48 2.91
N PRO A 24 -21.73 8.41 3.29
CA PRO A 24 -22.23 7.05 3.24
C PRO A 24 -23.49 6.89 4.10
N PRO A 25 -24.43 6.01 3.74
CA PRO A 25 -25.59 5.74 4.58
C PRO A 25 -25.15 5.28 5.97
N THR A 26 -25.71 5.92 7.00
CA THR A 26 -25.38 5.84 8.43
C THR A 26 -25.68 4.50 9.11
N GLN A 27 -25.50 3.36 8.43
CA GLN A 27 -25.51 2.05 9.09
C GLN A 27 -24.09 1.61 9.43
N ALA A 28 -23.63 2.11 10.57
CA ALA A 28 -22.70 1.48 11.52
C ALA A 28 -21.35 0.98 10.97
N ALA A 29 -20.43 1.90 10.69
CA ALA A 29 -18.99 1.62 10.70
C ALA A 29 -18.37 2.22 11.97
N ASN A 30 -18.55 1.54 13.11
CA ASN A 30 -17.89 1.91 14.36
C ASN A 30 -16.58 1.11 14.49
N ALA A 31 -15.46 1.61 13.94
CA ALA A 31 -14.16 1.12 14.35
C ALA A 31 -13.68 1.96 15.55
N PRO A 32 -13.45 1.37 16.74
CA PRO A 32 -13.10 2.11 17.96
C PRO A 32 -11.63 2.60 17.96
N VAL A 33 -11.39 3.89 18.22
CA VAL A 33 -10.02 4.44 18.38
C VAL A 33 -9.48 4.24 19.81
N TYR A 34 -8.34 3.55 19.97
CA TYR A 34 -7.72 3.32 21.28
C TYR A 34 -6.75 4.46 21.64
N THR A 35 -6.94 5.08 22.81
CA THR A 35 -5.99 6.02 23.41
C THR A 35 -5.20 5.35 24.53
N TYR A 36 -3.90 5.63 24.64
CA TYR A 36 -3.09 5.17 25.78
C TYR A 36 -3.70 5.67 27.09
N THR A 37 -4.10 4.75 27.96
CA THR A 37 -4.52 5.09 29.32
C THR A 37 -3.46 4.60 30.30
N PRO A 38 -2.85 5.49 31.11
CA PRO A 38 -1.92 5.06 32.14
C PRO A 38 -2.68 4.20 33.15
N THR A 39 -2.27 2.93 33.26
CA THR A 39 -2.85 1.98 34.20
C THR A 39 -1.80 1.63 35.25
N LEU A 40 -2.20 1.62 36.52
CA LEU A 40 -1.30 1.26 37.61
C LEU A 40 -1.34 -0.25 37.80
N THR A 41 -0.26 -0.94 37.43
CA THR A 41 -0.14 -2.39 37.63
C THR A 41 0.59 -2.65 38.96
N PRO A 42 0.04 -3.48 39.87
CA PRO A 42 0.73 -3.85 41.09
C PRO A 42 1.97 -4.70 40.75
N SER A 43 3.15 -4.23 41.15
CA SER A 43 4.41 -4.96 41.07
C SER A 43 4.94 -5.17 42.49
N LEU A 44 5.49 -6.35 42.77
CA LEU A 44 6.05 -6.64 44.09
C LEU A 44 7.44 -6.01 44.21
N THR A 45 7.55 -4.97 45.03
CA THR A 45 8.87 -4.39 45.38
C THR A 45 9.35 -5.04 46.67
N PRO A 46 10.53 -5.69 46.70
CA PRO A 46 11.08 -6.25 47.93
C PRO A 46 11.46 -5.12 48.89
N THR A 47 10.94 -5.15 50.12
CA THR A 47 11.32 -4.25 51.21
C THR A 47 11.92 -5.09 52.35
N LEU A 48 13.08 -4.66 52.88
CA LEU A 48 13.69 -5.32 54.03
C LEU A 48 13.01 -4.83 55.31
N THR A 49 12.29 -5.73 55.99
CA THR A 49 11.66 -5.42 57.28
C THR A 49 12.49 -6.06 58.41
N PRO A 50 13.04 -5.27 59.35
CA PRO A 50 13.73 -5.81 60.50
C PRO A 50 12.71 -6.42 61.48
N THR A 51 12.78 -7.74 61.70
CA THR A 51 11.92 -8.41 62.67
C THR A 51 12.75 -8.73 63.93
N PRO A 52 12.39 -8.19 65.11
CA PRO A 52 13.08 -8.52 66.34
C PRO A 52 12.67 -9.91 66.81
N THR A 53 13.65 -10.81 66.99
CA THR A 53 13.39 -12.12 67.60
C THR A 53 13.68 -12.03 69.10
N LEU A 54 12.70 -12.42 69.94
CA LEU A 54 12.89 -12.49 71.39
C LEU A 54 13.66 -13.77 71.74
N THR A 55 14.99 -13.68 71.68
CA THR A 55 15.93 -14.64 72.25
C THR A 55 16.65 -14.03 73.45
N LEU A 56 17.31 -14.85 74.28
CA LEU A 56 18.07 -14.41 75.47
C LEU A 56 19.11 -13.31 75.17
N THR A 57 19.53 -13.21 73.90
CA THR A 57 20.20 -12.05 73.32
C THR A 57 19.35 -11.56 72.14
N PRO A 58 18.88 -10.29 72.10
CA PRO A 58 18.09 -9.80 70.99
C PRO A 58 18.95 -9.67 69.73
N THR A 59 18.54 -10.33 68.65
CA THR A 59 19.16 -10.21 67.32
C THR A 59 18.11 -9.72 66.32
N ILE A 60 18.49 -8.76 65.47
CA ILE A 60 17.65 -8.26 64.38
C ILE A 60 18.02 -9.05 63.12
N THR A 61 17.10 -9.88 62.63
CA THR A 61 17.25 -10.57 61.34
C THR A 61 16.41 -9.85 60.29
N PRO A 62 17.02 -9.29 59.22
CA PRO A 62 16.24 -8.67 58.15
C PRO A 62 15.50 -9.76 57.38
N THR A 63 14.18 -9.64 57.27
CA THR A 63 13.36 -10.54 56.46
C THR A 63 12.86 -9.80 55.23
N LEU A 64 13.02 -10.40 54.05
CA LEU A 64 12.47 -9.85 52.81
C LEU A 64 10.94 -9.95 52.86
N THR A 65 10.29 -8.80 52.87
CA THR A 65 8.83 -8.69 52.77
C THR A 65 8.50 -8.07 51.41
N HIS A 66 7.70 -8.75 50.59
CA HIS A 66 7.27 -8.19 49.32
C HIS A 66 6.07 -7.27 49.56
N THR A 67 6.26 -5.98 49.32
CA THR A 67 5.18 -4.99 49.40
C THR A 67 4.65 -4.71 47.99
N PRO A 68 3.33 -4.79 47.74
CA PRO A 68 2.78 -4.40 46.45
C PRO A 68 2.93 -2.89 46.26
N THR A 69 3.69 -2.50 45.23
CA THR A 69 3.83 -1.12 44.78
C THR A 69 3.14 -0.95 43.44
N LEU A 70 2.33 0.08 43.28
CA LEU A 70 1.70 0.40 41.99
C LEU A 70 2.74 1.03 41.06
N THR A 71 3.11 0.34 39.98
CA THR A 71 3.98 0.88 38.93
C THR A 71 3.13 1.38 37.76
N PRO A 72 3.30 2.62 37.28
CA PRO A 72 2.61 3.08 36.09
C PRO A 72 3.08 2.30 34.87
N SER A 73 2.13 1.69 34.17
CA SER A 73 2.33 1.03 32.88
C SER A 73 1.33 1.60 31.88
N LEU A 74 1.76 1.84 30.65
CA LEU A 74 0.84 2.26 29.59
C LEU A 74 0.11 1.03 29.07
N THR A 75 -1.20 0.95 29.33
CA THR A 75 -2.03 -0.14 28.80
C THR A 75 -2.97 0.45 27.75
N LEU A 76 -3.00 -0.18 26.56
CA LEU A 76 -3.95 0.17 25.51
C LEU A 76 -5.36 -0.14 26.01
N THR A 77 -6.16 0.90 26.24
CA THR A 77 -7.54 0.75 26.71
C THR A 77 -8.48 1.17 25.58
N PRO A 78 -9.52 0.38 25.24
CA PRO A 78 -10.51 0.78 24.25
C PRO A 78 -11.18 2.07 24.67
N SER A 79 -11.06 3.10 23.84
CA SER A 79 -12.03 4.19 23.86
C SER A 79 -12.96 3.95 22.66
N PRO A 80 -14.27 3.85 22.84
CA PRO A 80 -15.21 3.76 21.73
C PRO A 80 -15.36 5.15 21.11
N VAL A 81 -14.31 5.67 20.49
CA VAL A 81 -14.44 6.83 19.61
C VAL A 81 -14.72 6.27 18.21
N PRO A 82 -15.86 6.60 17.59
CA PRO A 82 -16.17 6.11 16.25
C PRO A 82 -15.11 6.61 15.25
N THR A 83 -14.66 5.74 14.35
CA THR A 83 -14.01 6.17 13.11
C THR A 83 -14.91 7.19 12.44
N GLN A 84 -14.38 8.39 12.23
CA GLN A 84 -15.06 9.36 11.39
C GLN A 84 -15.13 8.76 9.98
N PRO A 85 -16.27 8.83 9.28
CA PRO A 85 -16.32 8.46 7.87
C PRO A 85 -15.27 9.28 7.10
N LEU A 86 -14.58 8.63 6.16
CA LEU A 86 -13.66 9.34 5.26
C LEU A 86 -14.45 10.35 4.45
N TRP A 87 -14.14 11.64 4.61
CA TRP A 87 -14.67 12.70 3.75
C TRP A 87 -13.80 12.77 2.50
N THR A 88 -14.28 12.23 1.40
CA THR A 88 -13.68 12.46 0.07
C THR A 88 -14.24 13.74 -0.51
N LEU A 89 -13.39 14.76 -0.64
CA LEU A 89 -13.71 15.98 -1.38
C LEU A 89 -13.46 15.72 -2.86
N THR A 90 -14.51 15.77 -3.69
CA THR A 90 -14.37 15.66 -5.15
C THR A 90 -14.61 17.03 -5.78
N PRO A 91 -13.68 17.54 -6.62
CA PRO A 91 -13.93 18.72 -7.43
C PRO A 91 -15.11 18.48 -8.39
N ALA A 92 -15.93 19.50 -8.64
CA ALA A 92 -16.93 19.43 -9.71
C ALA A 92 -16.24 19.24 -11.08
N ALA A 93 -16.68 18.24 -11.85
CA ALA A 93 -16.18 17.98 -13.19
C ALA A 93 -16.40 19.21 -14.10
N SER A 94 -15.37 19.57 -14.88
CA SER A 94 -15.51 20.49 -16.00
C SER A 94 -14.94 19.87 -17.26
N ASP A 95 -15.67 20.02 -18.36
CA ASP A 95 -15.34 19.45 -19.66
C ASP A 95 -14.00 19.93 -20.22
N GLY A 96 -13.27 19.01 -20.86
CA GLY A 96 -12.72 19.34 -22.18
C GLY A 96 -11.21 19.51 -22.37
N VAL A 97 -10.33 18.94 -21.54
CA VAL A 97 -8.93 18.78 -21.97
C VAL A 97 -8.77 17.42 -22.66
N LYS A 98 -8.52 17.44 -23.97
CA LYS A 98 -8.15 16.22 -24.72
C LYS A 98 -6.84 15.67 -24.15
N ALA A 99 -6.77 14.35 -23.99
CA ALA A 99 -5.56 13.63 -23.61
C ALA A 99 -4.38 14.10 -24.49
N PHE A 100 -3.33 14.62 -23.85
CA PHE A 100 -2.10 14.97 -24.53
C PHE A 100 -1.30 13.69 -24.74
N VAL A 101 -0.90 13.39 -25.97
CA VAL A 101 -0.04 12.22 -26.22
C VAL A 101 1.38 12.58 -25.84
N ASN A 102 1.78 12.23 -24.62
CA ASN A 102 3.17 12.35 -24.18
C ASN A 102 4.04 11.44 -25.05
N ALA A 103 5.04 12.01 -25.74
CA ALA A 103 5.99 11.21 -26.48
C ALA A 103 6.86 10.43 -25.46
N PRO A 104 6.79 9.08 -25.44
CA PRO A 104 7.50 8.31 -24.44
C PRO A 104 9.01 8.50 -24.58
N ALA A 105 9.72 8.55 -23.45
CA ALA A 105 11.17 8.51 -23.43
C ALA A 105 11.69 7.25 -24.15
N VAL A 106 12.91 7.33 -24.69
CA VAL A 106 13.54 6.19 -25.36
C VAL A 106 13.67 5.02 -24.38
N PHE A 107 13.08 3.89 -24.75
CA PHE A 107 13.14 2.66 -23.99
C PHE A 107 14.59 2.16 -23.88
N GLN A 108 14.97 1.67 -22.70
CA GLN A 108 16.24 1.01 -22.46
C GLN A 108 15.98 -0.34 -21.80
N LEU A 109 16.51 -1.40 -22.39
CA LEU A 109 16.38 -2.76 -21.86
C LEU A 109 17.06 -2.80 -20.48
N ALA A 110 16.31 -3.18 -19.44
CA ALA A 110 16.86 -3.28 -18.09
C ALA A 110 17.69 -4.56 -17.86
N GLN A 111 18.29 -5.16 -18.90
CA GLN A 111 19.18 -6.30 -18.75
C GLN A 111 20.58 -5.82 -18.37
N GLY A 112 20.77 -5.55 -17.08
CA GLY A 112 21.95 -4.84 -16.59
C GLY A 112 21.56 -3.42 -16.22
N TRP A 113 21.68 -3.07 -14.94
CA TRP A 113 21.21 -1.81 -14.39
C TRP A 113 22.46 -0.97 -14.20
N SER A 114 23.15 -0.74 -15.30
CA SER A 114 24.46 -0.14 -15.31
C SER A 114 24.35 1.37 -15.51
N CYS A 115 25.40 2.08 -15.14
CA CYS A 115 25.60 3.48 -15.50
C CYS A 115 25.73 3.73 -17.02
N GLU A 116 25.72 2.68 -17.85
CA GLU A 116 25.76 2.79 -19.31
C GLU A 116 24.33 2.85 -19.90
N ASP A 117 23.43 2.02 -19.38
CA ASP A 117 22.05 1.90 -19.86
C ASP A 117 21.14 3.00 -19.29
N PHE A 118 21.46 3.45 -18.08
CA PHE A 118 20.72 4.46 -17.32
C PHE A 118 21.69 5.47 -16.68
N PRO A 119 21.26 6.71 -16.40
CA PRO A 119 22.03 7.62 -15.56
C PRO A 119 22.44 6.93 -14.26
N CYS A 120 23.65 7.23 -13.78
CA CYS A 120 24.13 6.67 -12.52
C CYS A 120 23.21 7.04 -11.35
N GLU A 121 23.33 6.27 -10.26
CA GLU A 121 22.60 6.45 -9.01
C GLU A 121 22.63 7.90 -8.45
N ASP A 122 23.75 8.62 -8.61
CA ASP A 122 23.89 9.99 -8.11
C ASP A 122 23.79 11.06 -9.24
N ASP A 123 23.55 10.64 -10.49
CA ASP A 123 23.40 11.53 -11.65
C ASP A 123 21.96 12.04 -11.78
N VAL A 124 21.54 12.86 -10.81
CA VAL A 124 20.19 13.44 -10.77
C VAL A 124 19.90 14.26 -12.03
N ASP A 125 20.87 15.01 -12.56
CA ASP A 125 20.68 15.81 -13.78
C ASP A 125 20.45 14.91 -15.01
N GLY A 126 21.17 13.79 -15.12
CA GLY A 126 20.92 12.77 -16.14
C GLY A 126 19.52 12.19 -16.05
N TRP A 127 19.04 11.89 -14.84
CA TRP A 127 17.65 11.45 -14.61
C TRP A 127 16.63 12.50 -15.00
N MET A 128 16.81 13.75 -14.57
CA MET A 128 15.92 14.87 -14.90
C MET A 128 15.85 15.12 -16.41
N ASN A 129 16.96 14.89 -17.12
CA ASN A 129 17.02 14.99 -18.58
C ASN A 129 16.40 13.79 -19.30
N ARG A 130 16.32 12.63 -18.65
CA ARG A 130 15.77 11.39 -19.21
C ARG A 130 14.26 11.29 -19.02
N ILE A 131 13.76 11.57 -17.82
CA ILE A 131 12.36 11.39 -17.47
C ILE A 131 11.51 12.40 -18.25
N ARG A 132 10.38 11.94 -18.76
CA ARG A 132 9.43 12.75 -19.54
C ARG A 132 8.07 12.75 -18.87
N VAL A 133 7.54 13.94 -18.66
CA VAL A 133 6.17 14.22 -18.18
C VAL A 133 5.39 14.94 -19.29
N PRO A 134 4.04 14.94 -19.26
CA PRO A 134 3.25 15.56 -20.32
C PRO A 134 3.45 17.08 -20.34
N ALA A 135 3.11 17.73 -21.46
CA ALA A 135 3.13 19.19 -21.53
C ALA A 135 2.22 19.82 -20.45
N GLY A 136 2.64 20.95 -19.89
CA GLY A 136 1.97 21.60 -18.77
C GLY A 136 2.33 21.00 -17.40
N TYR A 137 3.15 19.94 -17.36
CA TYR A 137 3.68 19.36 -16.13
C TYR A 137 5.19 19.59 -16.00
N THR A 138 5.65 19.62 -14.76
CA THR A 138 7.07 19.68 -14.40
C THR A 138 7.45 18.50 -13.52
N LEU A 139 8.70 18.09 -13.62
CA LEU A 139 9.31 17.06 -12.79
C LEU A 139 10.21 17.72 -11.74
N GLU A 140 10.20 17.18 -10.53
CA GLU A 140 11.06 17.56 -9.41
C GLU A 140 11.67 16.30 -8.80
N HIS A 141 12.97 16.32 -8.49
CA HIS A 141 13.60 15.31 -7.65
C HIS A 141 13.38 15.68 -6.19
N VAL A 142 12.58 14.90 -5.47
CA VAL A 142 12.26 15.17 -4.05
C VAL A 142 13.43 14.75 -3.16
N GLY A 143 14.03 13.59 -3.45
CA GLY A 143 15.08 13.02 -2.64
C GLY A 143 15.28 11.54 -2.93
N LYS A 144 16.10 10.91 -2.09
CA LYS A 144 16.52 9.52 -2.26
C LYS A 144 16.45 8.79 -0.93
N LEU A 145 15.78 7.64 -0.92
CA LEU A 145 15.73 6.73 0.23
C LEU A 145 17.05 5.91 0.32
N PRO A 146 17.43 5.42 1.50
CA PRO A 146 18.71 4.72 1.69
C PRO A 146 18.73 3.28 1.14
N GLY A 147 17.70 2.89 0.39
CA GLY A 147 17.50 1.56 -0.14
C GLY A 147 16.34 1.54 -1.13
N GLN A 148 15.81 0.35 -1.39
CA GLN A 148 14.80 0.14 -2.43
C GLN A 148 13.39 0.32 -1.85
N PRO A 149 12.63 1.37 -2.21
CA PRO A 149 11.25 1.54 -1.76
C PRO A 149 10.36 0.43 -2.31
N MET A 150 9.28 0.11 -1.59
CA MET A 150 8.28 -0.87 -2.00
C MET A 150 6.89 -0.23 -2.17
N GLN A 151 6.40 0.46 -1.15
CA GLN A 151 5.30 1.42 -1.25
C GLN A 151 5.63 2.72 -0.52
N ILE A 152 4.90 3.77 -0.87
CA ILE A 152 4.94 5.09 -0.25
C ILE A 152 3.53 5.54 0.15
N THR A 153 3.43 6.37 1.20
CA THR A 153 2.17 7.00 1.60
C THR A 153 2.43 8.31 2.32
N TYR A 154 1.47 9.23 2.30
CA TYR A 154 1.57 10.46 3.08
C TYR A 154 0.93 10.28 4.46
N GLY A 155 1.67 10.68 5.50
CA GLY A 155 1.15 10.73 6.86
C GLY A 155 0.23 11.94 7.08
N PRO A 156 -0.57 11.92 8.17
CA PRO A 156 -1.39 13.07 8.58
C PRO A 156 -0.56 14.32 8.92
N ASP A 157 0.73 14.15 9.17
CA ASP A 157 1.73 15.21 9.38
C ASP A 157 2.24 15.83 8.06
N GLY A 158 1.77 15.35 6.91
CA GLY A 158 2.18 15.80 5.58
C GLY A 158 3.55 15.30 5.12
N LYS A 159 4.17 14.35 5.86
CA LYS A 159 5.45 13.74 5.47
C LYS A 159 5.24 12.49 4.64
N LEU A 160 6.24 12.14 3.83
CA LEU A 160 6.21 10.94 3.02
C LEU A 160 6.80 9.76 3.81
N TYR A 161 6.06 8.67 3.91
CA TYR A 161 6.49 7.42 4.53
C TYR A 161 6.69 6.37 3.46
N ALA A 162 7.70 5.52 3.63
CA ALA A 162 8.04 4.48 2.68
C ALA A 162 8.49 3.21 3.38
N THR A 163 8.00 2.05 2.95
CA THR A 163 8.67 0.78 3.26
C THR A 163 9.90 0.64 2.36
N VAL A 164 11.06 0.36 2.94
CA VAL A 164 12.35 0.33 2.24
C VAL A 164 13.08 -0.97 2.54
N LEU A 165 13.55 -1.66 1.50
CA LEU A 165 14.50 -2.76 1.62
C LEU A 165 15.93 -2.21 1.74
N GLU A 166 16.65 -2.67 2.75
CA GLU A 166 17.98 -2.18 3.13
C GLU A 166 19.08 -3.10 2.56
N ASN A 167 20.17 -2.49 2.09
CA ASN A 167 21.43 -3.16 1.69
C ASN A 167 21.28 -4.26 0.62
N GLY A 168 20.32 -4.12 -0.29
CA GLY A 168 20.03 -5.14 -1.31
C GLY A 168 19.56 -6.48 -0.73
N SER A 169 19.09 -6.47 0.53
CA SER A 169 18.54 -7.63 1.22
C SER A 169 17.00 -7.55 1.26
N ARG A 170 16.35 -8.57 1.81
CA ARG A 170 14.92 -8.50 2.12
C ARG A 170 14.64 -7.85 3.46
N ASN A 171 15.64 -7.61 4.31
CA ASN A 171 15.39 -6.89 5.54
C ASN A 171 15.21 -5.41 5.22
N GLY A 172 14.33 -4.75 5.97
CA GLY A 172 13.96 -3.38 5.71
C GLY A 172 13.34 -2.70 6.92
N ALA A 173 12.81 -1.51 6.68
CA ALA A 173 12.09 -0.72 7.67
C ALA A 173 11.15 0.28 6.99
N VAL A 174 10.36 0.97 7.79
CA VAL A 174 9.69 2.19 7.36
C VAL A 174 10.66 3.37 7.54
N TYR A 175 10.74 4.21 6.53
CA TYR A 175 11.41 5.51 6.56
C TYR A 175 10.37 6.63 6.44
N VAL A 176 10.65 7.76 7.09
CA VAL A 176 9.90 9.01 6.92
C VAL A 176 10.82 10.03 6.24
N MET A 177 10.28 10.77 5.28
CA MET A 177 10.96 11.78 4.48
C MET A 177 10.23 13.12 4.59
N ASP A 178 11.00 14.16 4.93
CA ASP A 178 10.57 15.54 4.97
C ASP A 178 10.47 16.13 3.55
N ALA A 179 9.80 17.28 3.41
CA ALA A 179 9.62 17.94 2.13
C ALA A 179 10.95 18.41 1.48
N ASP A 180 12.03 18.51 2.24
CA ASP A 180 13.39 18.84 1.76
C ASP A 180 14.20 17.58 1.34
N GLY A 181 13.57 16.41 1.32
CA GLY A 181 14.17 15.14 0.90
C GLY A 181 14.99 14.44 1.98
N LYS A 182 15.22 15.07 3.14
CA LYS A 182 15.86 14.39 4.27
C LYS A 182 14.96 13.29 4.79
N ASN A 183 15.55 12.16 5.12
CA ASN A 183 14.81 11.02 5.64
C ASN A 183 15.51 10.39 6.82
N GLN A 184 14.72 9.68 7.62
CA GLN A 184 15.18 8.94 8.78
C GLN A 184 14.34 7.67 8.95
N ARG A 185 14.91 6.67 9.60
CA ARG A 185 14.22 5.44 9.93
C ARG A 185 13.11 5.72 10.93
N TYR A 186 11.91 5.23 10.65
CA TYR A 186 10.71 5.41 11.47
C TYR A 186 10.37 4.17 12.29
N SER A 187 10.75 2.97 11.83
CA SER A 187 10.44 1.71 12.50
C SER A 187 11.68 0.91 12.95
N GLY A 188 11.42 -0.11 13.78
CA GLY A 188 12.30 -1.27 13.92
C GLY A 188 12.45 -2.05 12.61
N THR A 189 13.28 -3.09 12.63
CA THR A 189 13.52 -3.93 11.45
C THR A 189 12.30 -4.79 11.12
N LEU A 190 11.99 -4.88 9.83
CA LEU A 190 10.93 -5.72 9.26
C LEU A 190 11.55 -6.66 8.22
N VAL A 191 10.96 -7.84 8.05
CA VAL A 191 11.37 -8.79 7.01
C VAL A 191 10.47 -8.62 5.80
N SER A 192 11.04 -8.25 4.66
CA SER A 192 10.37 -8.02 3.38
C SER A 192 9.14 -7.09 3.50
N PRO A 193 9.27 -5.91 4.15
CA PRO A 193 8.16 -4.95 4.25
C PRO A 193 7.74 -4.48 2.86
N LEU A 194 6.44 -4.36 2.63
CA LEU A 194 5.92 -3.98 1.30
C LEU A 194 4.85 -2.93 1.39
N GLY A 195 3.74 -3.23 2.05
CA GLY A 195 2.58 -2.36 2.06
C GLY A 195 2.50 -1.47 3.29
N LEU A 196 1.95 -0.26 3.15
CA LEU A 196 1.72 0.62 4.29
C LEU A 196 0.54 1.57 4.12
N ALA A 197 -0.22 1.80 5.19
CA ALA A 197 -1.26 2.82 5.24
C ALA A 197 -1.49 3.35 6.66
N PHE A 198 -1.73 4.65 6.78
CA PHE A 198 -2.17 5.26 8.04
C PHE A 198 -3.64 4.98 8.29
N GLN A 199 -3.99 4.66 9.53
CA GLN A 199 -5.38 4.59 9.95
C GLN A 199 -6.00 6.00 9.91
N PRO A 200 -7.10 6.21 9.17
CA PRO A 200 -7.74 7.51 9.03
C PRO A 200 -8.01 8.20 10.37
N GLY A 201 -7.62 9.47 10.47
CA GLY A 201 -7.81 10.29 11.67
C GLY A 201 -6.86 9.96 12.83
N THR A 202 -5.82 9.16 12.60
CA THR A 202 -4.82 8.79 13.61
C THR A 202 -3.40 8.80 13.04
N ASP A 203 -2.39 8.76 13.90
CA ASP A 203 -0.99 8.62 13.53
C ASP A 203 -0.51 7.15 13.57
N VAL A 204 -1.43 6.18 13.57
CA VAL A 204 -1.09 4.75 13.61
C VAL A 204 -0.86 4.24 12.19
N LEU A 205 0.33 3.71 11.95
CA LEU A 205 0.73 3.16 10.66
C LEU A 205 0.59 1.64 10.66
N TYR A 206 -0.04 1.10 9.63
CA TYR A 206 -0.13 -0.34 9.39
C TYR A 206 0.84 -0.73 8.28
N VAL A 207 1.50 -1.88 8.43
CA VAL A 207 2.54 -2.35 7.50
C VAL A 207 2.39 -3.84 7.23
N THR A 208 2.43 -4.25 5.96
CA THR A 208 2.61 -5.66 5.61
C THR A 208 4.07 -6.02 5.51
N ALA A 209 4.39 -7.22 5.97
CA ALA A 209 5.72 -7.79 5.93
C ALA A 209 5.63 -9.32 6.06
N ARG A 210 6.77 -9.98 6.17
CA ARG A 210 6.89 -11.38 6.56
C ARG A 210 7.21 -11.50 8.05
N VAL A 211 7.00 -12.69 8.60
CA VAL A 211 7.48 -13.09 9.93
C VAL A 211 8.94 -13.50 9.82
N GLU A 212 9.24 -14.39 8.89
CA GLU A 212 10.58 -14.86 8.54
C GLU A 212 10.79 -14.75 7.02
N ILE A 213 12.02 -14.94 6.56
CA ILE A 213 12.37 -14.74 5.15
C ILE A 213 11.56 -15.61 4.19
N ASP A 214 11.26 -16.83 4.61
CA ASP A 214 10.65 -17.91 3.82
C ASP A 214 9.35 -18.44 4.46
N LYS A 215 8.83 -17.77 5.49
CA LYS A 215 7.70 -18.27 6.26
C LYS A 215 6.87 -17.16 6.90
N GLY A 216 5.55 -17.29 6.75
CA GLY A 216 4.55 -16.48 7.45
C GLY A 216 4.45 -15.05 6.92
N GLY A 217 3.28 -14.70 6.40
CA GLY A 217 2.94 -13.32 6.09
C GLY A 217 2.36 -12.63 7.32
N ALA A 218 2.55 -11.32 7.43
CA ALA A 218 2.14 -10.58 8.61
C ALA A 218 1.58 -9.19 8.30
N LEU A 219 0.68 -8.77 9.18
CA LEU A 219 0.23 -7.39 9.34
C LEU A 219 0.75 -6.88 10.67
N TYR A 220 1.48 -5.78 10.65
CA TYR A 220 1.97 -5.09 11.83
C TYR A 220 1.30 -3.72 11.98
N ARG A 221 1.28 -3.20 13.21
CA ARG A 221 1.06 -1.78 13.50
C ARG A 221 2.33 -1.15 14.07
N ILE A 222 2.61 0.07 13.66
CA ILE A 222 3.65 0.92 14.24
C ILE A 222 2.94 2.06 14.97
N PRO A 223 3.25 2.30 16.25
CA PRO A 223 2.60 3.36 17.02
C PRO A 223 2.97 4.75 16.49
N ALA A 224 2.18 5.75 16.91
CA ALA A 224 2.46 7.15 16.63
C ALA A 224 3.88 7.52 17.10
N GLY A 225 4.64 8.20 16.24
CA GLY A 225 6.03 8.58 16.50
C GLY A 225 7.07 7.50 16.18
N GLY A 226 6.63 6.32 15.72
CA GLY A 226 7.53 5.26 15.23
C GLY A 226 7.94 4.25 16.29
N GLY A 227 8.92 3.42 15.95
CA GLY A 227 9.47 2.39 16.84
C GLY A 227 9.14 0.95 16.42
N GLU A 228 9.11 0.05 17.41
CA GLU A 228 8.96 -1.39 17.15
C GLU A 228 7.54 -1.74 16.65
N ALA A 229 7.52 -2.46 15.53
CA ALA A 229 6.31 -2.94 14.91
C ALA A 229 5.66 -4.03 15.76
N GLN A 230 4.37 -3.89 16.03
CA GLN A 230 3.59 -4.82 16.84
C GLN A 230 2.75 -5.74 15.94
N PRO A 231 2.87 -7.07 16.04
CA PRO A 231 2.13 -7.98 15.19
C PRO A 231 0.63 -7.91 15.49
N ILE A 232 -0.18 -7.96 14.42
CA ILE A 232 -1.64 -8.10 14.48
C ILE A 232 -2.04 -9.47 13.92
N ILE A 233 -1.47 -9.84 12.77
CA ILE A 233 -1.67 -11.12 12.10
C ILE A 233 -0.29 -11.64 11.70
N THR A 234 -0.01 -12.93 11.87
CA THR A 234 1.31 -13.53 11.60
C THR A 234 1.24 -14.86 10.85
N ASP A 235 0.05 -15.27 10.43
CA ASP A 235 -0.24 -16.53 9.76
C ASP A 235 -0.87 -16.31 8.38
N LEU A 236 -0.63 -15.16 7.74
CA LEU A 236 -1.06 -14.92 6.37
C LEU A 236 -0.26 -15.81 5.40
N PRO A 237 -0.85 -16.20 4.25
CA PRO A 237 -0.16 -16.97 3.22
C PRO A 237 1.16 -16.32 2.78
N CYS A 238 2.26 -17.05 2.99
CA CYS A 238 3.63 -16.71 2.59
C CYS A 238 4.57 -17.88 2.94
N CYS A 239 5.72 -18.11 2.29
CA CYS A 239 6.25 -17.48 1.10
C CYS A 239 6.90 -18.57 0.25
N PHE A 240 6.41 -18.80 -0.96
CA PHE A 240 7.08 -19.76 -1.86
C PHE A 240 8.16 -19.04 -2.67
N SER A 241 9.42 -19.37 -2.43
CA SER A 241 10.58 -18.64 -2.97
C SER A 241 10.65 -18.56 -4.49
N LEU A 242 9.95 -19.43 -5.23
CA LEU A 242 9.94 -19.38 -6.70
C LEU A 242 9.06 -18.25 -7.25
N ILE A 243 7.94 -17.96 -6.58
CA ILE A 243 6.96 -16.94 -7.04
C ILE A 243 7.14 -15.64 -6.28
N ASP A 244 7.54 -15.74 -5.02
CA ASP A 244 7.90 -14.65 -4.14
C ASP A 244 6.78 -13.66 -3.77
N ASN A 245 5.53 -14.05 -4.05
CA ASN A 245 4.36 -13.33 -3.56
C ASN A 245 4.23 -13.43 -2.04
N GLN A 246 3.55 -12.44 -1.47
CA GLN A 246 3.36 -12.25 -0.04
C GLN A 246 2.11 -11.38 0.21
N PRO A 247 1.78 -11.03 1.46
CA PRO A 247 0.89 -9.90 1.72
C PRO A 247 1.48 -8.61 1.11
N ASN A 248 0.72 -7.97 0.22
CA ASN A 248 1.14 -6.84 -0.58
C ASN A 248 0.64 -5.52 0.01
N GLY A 249 0.30 -4.56 -0.86
CA GLY A 249 -0.22 -3.25 -0.49
C GLY A 249 -1.51 -3.33 0.31
N LEU A 250 -1.74 -2.28 1.08
CA LEU A 250 -2.94 -2.14 1.90
C LEU A 250 -3.47 -0.71 1.86
N THR A 251 -4.78 -0.58 1.98
CA THR A 251 -5.45 0.73 2.03
C THR A 251 -6.63 0.67 3.00
N PHE A 252 -7.04 1.83 3.53
CA PHE A 252 -8.27 1.92 4.32
C PHE A 252 -9.46 2.20 3.41
N GLY A 253 -10.52 1.41 3.56
CA GLY A 253 -11.78 1.65 2.90
C GLY A 253 -12.58 2.78 3.54
N PRO A 254 -13.60 3.30 2.84
CA PRO A 254 -14.52 4.31 3.38
C PRO A 254 -15.32 3.82 4.60
N ASP A 255 -15.35 2.50 4.83
CA ASP A 255 -15.97 1.83 5.97
C ASP A 255 -15.02 1.69 7.18
N GLY A 256 -13.78 2.18 7.09
CA GLY A 256 -12.78 2.12 8.16
C GLY A 256 -12.10 0.77 8.32
N TYR A 257 -12.33 -0.19 7.41
CA TYR A 257 -11.61 -1.46 7.40
C TYR A 257 -10.34 -1.36 6.57
N LEU A 258 -9.37 -2.24 6.86
CA LEU A 258 -8.19 -2.43 6.03
C LEU A 258 -8.51 -3.35 4.87
N TYR A 259 -8.05 -3.01 3.68
CA TYR A 259 -8.11 -3.83 2.49
C TYR A 259 -6.70 -4.17 2.08
N MET A 260 -6.39 -5.46 1.96
CA MET A 260 -5.04 -5.96 1.73
C MET A 260 -5.02 -6.98 0.61
N GLY A 261 -4.14 -6.80 -0.35
CA GLY A 261 -3.86 -7.82 -1.36
C GLY A 261 -2.96 -8.93 -0.80
N VAL A 262 -3.29 -10.18 -1.07
CA VAL A 262 -2.42 -11.33 -0.78
C VAL A 262 -2.25 -12.14 -2.06
N GLY A 263 -1.00 -12.24 -2.52
CA GLY A 263 -0.69 -12.99 -3.72
C GLY A 263 -0.76 -14.51 -3.54
N SER A 264 -0.84 -15.21 -4.67
CA SER A 264 -0.78 -16.65 -4.77
C SER A 264 0.59 -17.17 -4.43
N LEU A 265 0.66 -18.33 -3.81
CA LEU A 265 1.93 -19.00 -3.50
C LEU A 265 2.44 -19.81 -4.70
N THR A 266 1.66 -19.92 -5.76
CA THR A 266 2.00 -20.62 -7.02
C THR A 266 1.79 -19.70 -8.22
N ASP A 267 2.41 -20.00 -9.35
CA ASP A 267 2.19 -19.28 -10.60
C ASP A 267 0.85 -19.72 -11.22
N HIS A 268 0.70 -21.04 -11.40
CA HIS A 268 -0.45 -21.67 -12.04
C HIS A 268 -0.83 -23.00 -11.38
N THR A 269 -0.72 -23.08 -10.04
CA THR A 269 -0.94 -24.30 -9.23
C THR A 269 -0.08 -25.47 -9.72
N GLU A 270 1.24 -25.34 -9.60
CA GLU A 270 2.18 -26.32 -10.16
C GLU A 270 2.00 -27.71 -9.54
N SER A 271 2.53 -28.71 -10.23
CA SER A 271 2.47 -30.11 -9.80
C SER A 271 3.10 -30.31 -8.41
N VAL A 272 2.48 -31.21 -7.64
CA VAL A 272 2.92 -31.58 -6.31
C VAL A 272 4.25 -32.33 -6.38
N THR A 273 5.30 -31.70 -5.89
CA THR A 273 6.60 -32.28 -5.56
C THR A 273 6.76 -32.27 -4.05
N PRO A 274 7.74 -33.00 -3.47
CA PRO A 274 8.03 -32.89 -2.05
C PRO A 274 8.27 -31.45 -1.56
N LYS A 275 8.78 -30.56 -2.44
CA LYS A 275 9.04 -29.14 -2.14
C LYS A 275 7.81 -28.25 -2.31
N THR A 276 6.87 -28.60 -3.19
CA THR A 276 5.67 -27.80 -3.50
C THR A 276 4.42 -28.31 -2.81
N LYS A 277 4.49 -29.43 -2.09
CA LYS A 277 3.33 -30.05 -1.42
C LYS A 277 2.61 -29.12 -0.45
N ALA A 278 3.33 -28.22 0.23
CA ALA A 278 2.73 -27.24 1.14
C ALA A 278 1.92 -26.14 0.40
N PHE A 279 2.11 -26.02 -0.92
CA PHE A 279 1.50 -25.00 -1.79
C PHE A 279 0.61 -25.63 -2.88
N ALA A 280 0.32 -26.92 -2.74
CA ALA A 280 -0.41 -27.71 -3.73
C ALA A 280 -1.87 -27.27 -3.90
N ASP A 281 -2.46 -26.77 -2.81
CA ASP A 281 -3.81 -26.25 -2.75
C ASP A 281 -3.75 -24.74 -2.49
N VAL A 282 -4.71 -24.00 -3.05
CA VAL A 282 -4.89 -22.58 -2.73
C VAL A 282 -5.35 -22.47 -1.28
N LEU A 283 -4.52 -21.86 -0.44
CA LEU A 283 -4.78 -21.72 0.99
C LEU A 283 -5.92 -20.71 1.26
N PRO A 284 -6.56 -20.77 2.44
CA PRO A 284 -7.39 -19.67 2.91
C PRO A 284 -6.63 -18.35 2.84
N ASN A 285 -7.30 -17.27 2.42
CA ASN A 285 -6.75 -15.93 2.27
C ASN A 285 -5.68 -15.75 1.17
N GLU A 286 -5.33 -16.79 0.43
CA GLU A 286 -4.42 -16.73 -0.72
C GLU A 286 -5.15 -16.20 -1.96
N ALA A 287 -4.41 -15.51 -2.84
CA ALA A 287 -4.91 -15.05 -4.14
C ALA A 287 -6.21 -14.24 -4.02
N ALA A 288 -6.21 -13.32 -3.06
CA ALA A 288 -7.41 -12.67 -2.55
C ALA A 288 -7.11 -11.23 -2.12
N ILE A 289 -8.20 -10.46 -2.05
CA ILE A 289 -8.23 -9.22 -1.28
C ILE A 289 -8.93 -9.52 0.03
N LEU A 290 -8.25 -9.23 1.12
CA LEU A 290 -8.76 -9.38 2.47
C LEU A 290 -9.34 -8.06 2.94
N ARG A 291 -10.47 -8.13 3.66
CA ARG A 291 -11.02 -7.04 4.46
C ARG A 291 -10.76 -7.37 5.92
N ILE A 292 -10.03 -6.51 6.60
CA ILE A 292 -9.47 -6.77 7.92
C ILE A 292 -9.98 -5.71 8.88
N GLN A 293 -10.51 -6.16 10.01
CA GLN A 293 -10.81 -5.25 11.11
C GLN A 293 -9.46 -4.82 11.73
N PRO A 294 -9.04 -3.55 11.60
CA PRO A 294 -7.71 -3.06 12.01
C PRO A 294 -7.34 -3.29 13.48
N HIS A 295 -8.31 -3.48 14.37
CA HIS A 295 -8.10 -3.66 15.81
C HIS A 295 -8.10 -5.12 16.27
N THR A 296 -9.03 -5.93 15.77
CA THR A 296 -9.13 -7.34 16.16
C THR A 296 -8.28 -8.25 15.28
N GLY A 297 -7.81 -7.76 14.13
CA GLY A 297 -7.18 -8.59 13.11
C GLY A 297 -8.16 -9.59 12.47
N THR A 298 -9.47 -9.43 12.70
CA THR A 298 -10.47 -10.33 12.10
C THR A 298 -10.45 -10.19 10.59
N VAL A 299 -10.23 -11.31 9.90
CA VAL A 299 -10.09 -11.38 8.45
C VAL A 299 -11.38 -11.88 7.82
N GLU A 300 -11.83 -11.15 6.81
CA GLU A 300 -12.85 -11.58 5.85
C GLU A 300 -12.25 -11.54 4.45
N ILE A 301 -12.71 -12.43 3.57
CA ILE A 301 -12.29 -12.38 2.17
C ILE A 301 -13.26 -11.48 1.41
N PHE A 302 -12.73 -10.36 0.89
CA PHE A 302 -13.51 -9.40 0.12
C PHE A 302 -13.69 -9.83 -1.33
N ALA A 303 -12.62 -10.32 -1.97
CA ALA A 303 -12.64 -10.84 -3.34
C ALA A 303 -11.56 -11.93 -3.51
N LYS A 304 -11.74 -12.82 -4.48
CA LYS A 304 -10.85 -13.97 -4.74
C LYS A 304 -10.44 -14.07 -6.21
N GLY A 305 -9.49 -14.95 -6.49
CA GLY A 305 -9.08 -15.29 -7.85
C GLY A 305 -8.28 -14.19 -8.54
N LEU A 306 -7.53 -13.43 -7.74
CA LEU A 306 -6.52 -12.46 -8.14
C LEU A 306 -5.18 -13.11 -7.90
N ARG A 307 -4.28 -13.16 -8.88
CA ARG A 307 -3.03 -13.90 -8.73
C ARG A 307 -2.09 -13.19 -7.78
N ASN A 308 -1.83 -11.91 -8.00
CA ASN A 308 -1.00 -11.09 -7.13
C ASN A 308 -1.58 -9.67 -7.06
N PRO A 309 -2.69 -9.46 -6.32
CA PRO A 309 -3.22 -8.12 -6.11
C PRO A 309 -2.18 -7.29 -5.35
N TYR A 310 -1.45 -6.42 -6.07
CA TYR A 310 -0.22 -5.81 -5.56
C TYR A 310 -0.50 -4.54 -4.79
N ASP A 311 -1.33 -3.66 -5.34
CA ASP A 311 -1.73 -2.42 -4.69
C ASP A 311 -3.22 -2.11 -4.93
N LEU A 312 -3.80 -1.34 -4.02
CA LEU A 312 -5.22 -1.07 -3.91
C LEU A 312 -5.51 0.40 -3.66
N SER A 313 -6.51 0.93 -4.34
CA SER A 313 -6.95 2.31 -4.12
C SER A 313 -8.46 2.44 -4.29
N PHE A 314 -9.09 3.15 -3.36
CA PHE A 314 -10.51 3.48 -3.43
C PHE A 314 -10.72 4.80 -4.17
N ASP A 315 -11.74 4.86 -5.02
CA ASP A 315 -12.24 6.14 -5.51
C ASP A 315 -13.18 6.82 -4.50
N ALA A 316 -13.60 8.04 -4.83
CA ALA A 316 -14.49 8.83 -4.00
C ALA A 316 -15.91 8.23 -3.83
N ASN A 317 -16.31 7.31 -4.71
CA ASN A 317 -17.59 6.60 -4.65
C ASN A 317 -17.50 5.28 -3.87
N GLY A 318 -16.30 4.92 -3.40
CA GLY A 318 -16.04 3.67 -2.69
C GLY A 318 -15.83 2.46 -3.62
N GLN A 319 -15.61 2.68 -4.93
CA GLN A 319 -15.15 1.61 -5.81
C GLN A 319 -13.67 1.32 -5.54
N LEU A 320 -13.37 0.06 -5.23
CA LEU A 320 -12.01 -0.41 -5.04
C LEU A 320 -11.39 -0.81 -6.38
N TYR A 321 -10.21 -0.29 -6.68
CA TYR A 321 -9.39 -0.74 -7.81
C TYR A 321 -8.15 -1.46 -7.28
N THR A 322 -7.67 -2.45 -8.01
CA THR A 322 -6.40 -3.13 -7.72
C THR A 322 -5.61 -3.36 -8.99
N THR A 323 -4.29 -3.31 -8.86
CA THR A 323 -3.37 -3.94 -9.81
C THR A 323 -3.28 -5.43 -9.51
N ASP A 324 -3.14 -6.27 -10.52
CA ASP A 324 -2.96 -7.72 -10.37
C ASP A 324 -1.89 -8.21 -11.35
N ASN A 325 -0.83 -8.88 -10.86
CA ASN A 325 0.20 -9.43 -11.74
C ASN A 325 -0.20 -10.80 -12.30
N GLY A 326 -0.06 -10.94 -13.62
CA GLY A 326 -0.25 -12.17 -14.35
C GLY A 326 0.83 -13.21 -14.08
N LEU A 327 0.85 -14.26 -14.90
CA LEU A 327 1.82 -15.35 -14.77
C LEU A 327 3.25 -14.87 -15.00
N LEU A 328 4.23 -15.53 -14.36
CA LEU A 328 5.66 -15.13 -14.43
C LEU A 328 6.18 -15.00 -15.87
N SER A 329 5.76 -15.90 -16.75
CA SER A 329 6.14 -15.95 -18.17
C SER A 329 4.90 -16.10 -19.05
N GLY A 330 3.82 -15.39 -18.72
CA GLY A 330 2.55 -15.55 -19.42
C GLY A 330 1.56 -14.41 -19.19
N PRO A 331 0.29 -14.64 -19.55
CA PRO A 331 -0.73 -13.59 -19.54
C PRO A 331 -1.23 -13.25 -18.14
N GLY A 332 -1.95 -12.14 -18.05
CA GLY A 332 -2.83 -11.83 -16.92
C GLY A 332 -2.47 -10.58 -16.12
N ASP A 333 -1.47 -9.81 -16.54
CA ASP A 333 -1.28 -8.46 -15.99
C ASP A 333 -2.52 -7.62 -16.29
N ARG A 334 -3.12 -7.01 -15.26
CA ARG A 334 -4.41 -6.34 -15.41
C ARG A 334 -4.69 -5.31 -14.32
N ILE A 335 -5.68 -4.47 -14.59
CA ILE A 335 -6.40 -3.67 -13.60
C ILE A 335 -7.77 -4.28 -13.37
N VAL A 336 -8.21 -4.29 -12.11
CA VAL A 336 -9.49 -4.84 -11.73
C VAL A 336 -10.29 -3.80 -10.93
N ALA A 337 -11.54 -3.57 -11.36
CA ALA A 337 -12.55 -2.91 -10.54
C ALA A 337 -13.19 -3.98 -9.63
N VAL A 338 -12.83 -3.94 -8.35
CA VAL A 338 -13.10 -5.01 -7.39
C VAL A 338 -14.53 -4.94 -6.88
N GLN A 339 -15.23 -6.06 -6.91
CA GLN A 339 -16.57 -6.23 -6.36
C GLN A 339 -16.55 -7.20 -5.18
N ALA A 340 -17.31 -6.88 -4.13
CA ALA A 340 -17.42 -7.73 -2.96
C ALA A 340 -17.97 -9.12 -3.33
N GLY A 341 -17.31 -10.18 -2.87
CA GLY A 341 -17.67 -11.57 -3.13
C GLY A 341 -17.32 -12.08 -4.53
N ALA A 342 -16.75 -11.25 -5.40
CA ALA A 342 -16.41 -11.64 -6.76
C ALA A 342 -15.19 -12.58 -6.83
N HIS A 343 -15.14 -13.36 -7.92
CA HIS A 343 -14.00 -14.19 -8.27
C HIS A 343 -13.43 -13.76 -9.62
N TYR A 344 -12.13 -13.46 -9.70
CA TYR A 344 -11.47 -12.91 -10.89
C TYR A 344 -10.71 -13.94 -11.73
N GLY A 345 -10.87 -15.21 -11.41
CA GLY A 345 -10.61 -16.31 -12.33
C GLY A 345 -9.28 -17.02 -12.12
N TRP A 346 -8.28 -16.47 -11.42
CA TRP A 346 -7.12 -17.28 -11.03
C TRP A 346 -7.56 -18.34 -10.00
N PRO A 347 -7.06 -19.59 -10.01
CA PRO A 347 -6.05 -20.14 -10.94
C PRO A 347 -6.63 -20.69 -12.26
N TYR A 348 -7.92 -20.53 -12.53
CA TYR A 348 -8.64 -21.09 -13.68
C TYR A 348 -8.47 -20.30 -14.99
N TRP A 349 -7.23 -20.02 -15.39
CA TRP A 349 -6.90 -19.18 -16.55
C TRP A 349 -6.70 -19.92 -17.89
N ARG A 350 -7.16 -21.17 -18.04
CA ARG A 350 -7.04 -21.88 -19.33
C ARG A 350 -7.61 -21.12 -20.51
N SER A 351 -8.81 -20.53 -20.35
CA SER A 351 -9.44 -19.72 -21.41
C SER A 351 -8.71 -18.40 -21.68
N ARG A 352 -7.73 -18.04 -20.85
CA ARG A 352 -6.88 -16.86 -21.00
C ARG A 352 -5.47 -17.22 -21.50
N GLY A 353 -5.25 -18.44 -21.98
CA GLY A 353 -3.98 -18.88 -22.56
C GLY A 353 -3.02 -19.58 -21.59
N CYS A 354 -3.46 -19.94 -20.39
CA CYS A 354 -2.65 -20.72 -19.44
C CYS A 354 -2.96 -22.22 -19.55
N ASP A 355 -2.26 -22.96 -20.43
CA ASP A 355 -2.50 -24.40 -20.62
C ASP A 355 -2.29 -25.23 -19.33
N GLY A 356 -1.31 -24.83 -18.52
CA GLY A 356 -0.96 -25.48 -17.25
C GLY A 356 -1.95 -25.22 -16.11
N CYS A 357 -2.80 -24.21 -16.23
CA CYS A 357 -3.77 -23.86 -15.21
C CYS A 357 -4.87 -24.93 -15.07
N PRO A 358 -5.58 -25.04 -13.94
CA PRO A 358 -6.73 -25.93 -13.79
C PRO A 358 -7.93 -25.49 -14.65
N LEU A 359 -8.81 -26.45 -14.94
CA LEU A 359 -10.11 -26.16 -15.56
C LEU A 359 -11.01 -25.43 -14.57
N SER A 360 -11.74 -24.43 -15.08
CA SER A 360 -12.72 -23.70 -14.26
C SER A 360 -13.86 -24.62 -13.82
N PRO A 361 -14.29 -24.58 -12.54
CA PRO A 361 -15.50 -25.24 -12.09
C PRO A 361 -16.71 -24.71 -12.86
N SER A 362 -17.61 -25.60 -13.28
CA SER A 362 -18.75 -25.26 -14.15
C SER A 362 -19.73 -24.25 -13.57
N LYS A 363 -19.74 -24.06 -12.24
CA LYS A 363 -20.61 -23.12 -11.53
C LYS A 363 -19.90 -21.84 -11.08
N LEU A 364 -18.62 -21.66 -11.42
CA LEU A 364 -17.86 -20.49 -11.03
C LEU A 364 -18.15 -19.33 -11.99
N THR A 365 -18.73 -18.25 -11.47
CA THR A 365 -18.83 -16.99 -12.21
C THR A 365 -17.53 -16.22 -12.08
N ILE A 366 -16.85 -16.00 -13.21
CA ILE A 366 -15.66 -15.17 -13.28
C ILE A 366 -16.06 -13.75 -13.66
N SER A 367 -15.72 -12.79 -12.81
CA SER A 367 -15.93 -11.37 -13.09
C SER A 367 -14.92 -10.86 -14.12
N PRO A 368 -15.34 -9.91 -14.99
CA PRO A 368 -14.45 -9.34 -16.00
C PRO A 368 -13.35 -8.49 -15.34
N ASP A 369 -12.25 -8.34 -16.07
CA ASP A 369 -11.20 -7.40 -15.73
C ASP A 369 -11.66 -5.98 -16.12
N LEU A 370 -11.14 -4.95 -15.47
CA LEU A 370 -11.36 -3.58 -15.94
C LEU A 370 -10.54 -3.35 -17.22
N LEU A 371 -9.27 -3.78 -17.19
CA LEU A 371 -8.36 -3.64 -18.31
C LEU A 371 -7.29 -4.72 -18.26
N ALA A 372 -7.10 -5.45 -19.36
CA ALA A 372 -5.90 -6.24 -19.57
C ALA A 372 -4.74 -5.33 -19.96
N LEU A 373 -3.58 -5.54 -19.34
CA LEU A 373 -2.34 -4.83 -19.64
C LEU A 373 -1.44 -5.71 -20.49
N PRO A 374 -0.45 -5.12 -21.21
CA PRO A 374 0.57 -5.89 -21.88
C PRO A 374 1.24 -6.88 -20.91
N ASP A 375 1.45 -8.10 -21.39
CA ASP A 375 2.08 -9.16 -20.59
C ASP A 375 3.47 -8.72 -20.12
N SER A 376 3.84 -9.15 -18.91
CA SER A 376 5.11 -8.79 -18.29
C SER A 376 5.28 -7.27 -18.08
N SER A 377 4.20 -6.51 -17.95
CA SER A 377 4.24 -5.11 -17.51
C SER A 377 4.42 -4.99 -15.99
N LEU A 378 3.98 -6.01 -15.24
CA LEU A 378 4.04 -6.12 -13.78
C LEU A 378 3.47 -4.86 -13.11
N PRO A 379 2.15 -4.61 -13.21
CA PRO A 379 1.51 -3.46 -12.57
C PRO A 379 1.66 -3.56 -11.04
N ARG A 380 2.28 -2.56 -10.43
CA ARG A 380 2.53 -2.52 -8.98
C ARG A 380 1.69 -1.45 -8.32
N GLY A 381 2.27 -0.30 -8.00
CA GLY A 381 1.54 0.76 -7.31
C GLY A 381 0.40 1.36 -8.11
N LEU A 382 -0.60 1.83 -7.38
CA LEU A 382 -1.86 2.32 -7.89
C LEU A 382 -2.39 3.42 -6.96
N THR A 383 -2.71 4.57 -7.55
CA THR A 383 -3.52 5.58 -6.87
C THR A 383 -4.66 6.04 -7.75
N VAL A 384 -5.84 6.20 -7.16
CA VAL A 384 -6.90 7.06 -7.73
C VAL A 384 -6.50 8.51 -7.48
N TYR A 385 -6.59 9.36 -8.50
CA TYR A 385 -6.30 10.77 -8.35
C TYR A 385 -7.52 11.53 -7.82
N ASN A 386 -7.41 12.03 -6.60
CA ASN A 386 -8.41 12.84 -5.91
C ASN A 386 -7.89 14.24 -5.52
N GLY A 387 -6.68 14.59 -5.96
CA GLY A 387 -6.09 15.90 -5.73
C GLY A 387 -6.74 17.01 -6.56
N SER A 388 -6.43 18.26 -6.23
CA SER A 388 -6.97 19.44 -6.91
C SER A 388 -5.94 20.22 -7.74
N GLN A 389 -4.68 19.76 -7.81
CA GLN A 389 -3.61 20.48 -8.51
C GLN A 389 -3.64 20.25 -10.02
N PHE A 390 -3.87 19.00 -10.44
CA PHE A 390 -4.03 18.63 -11.84
C PHE A 390 -5.40 19.08 -12.37
N PRO A 391 -5.57 19.16 -13.70
CA PRO A 391 -6.85 19.47 -14.33
C PRO A 391 -8.00 18.60 -13.79
N SER A 392 -9.17 19.21 -13.60
CA SER A 392 -10.35 18.58 -12.98
C SER A 392 -10.82 17.31 -13.70
N ASN A 393 -10.62 17.23 -15.02
CA ASN A 393 -10.92 16.05 -15.82
C ASN A 393 -9.99 14.85 -15.54
N LEU A 394 -8.97 15.02 -14.69
CA LEU A 394 -8.15 13.92 -14.19
C LEU A 394 -8.63 13.34 -12.86
N SER A 395 -9.59 13.99 -12.20
CA SER A 395 -10.19 13.48 -10.96
C SER A 395 -10.86 12.13 -11.20
N GLY A 396 -10.60 11.16 -10.32
CA GLY A 396 -11.09 9.79 -10.43
C GLY A 396 -10.27 8.87 -11.35
N ASN A 397 -9.30 9.40 -12.10
CA ASN A 397 -8.44 8.57 -12.94
C ASN A 397 -7.44 7.77 -12.10
N LEU A 398 -7.05 6.62 -12.65
CA LEU A 398 -6.04 5.75 -12.06
C LEU A 398 -4.66 6.13 -12.59
N PHE A 399 -3.68 6.19 -11.70
CA PHE A 399 -2.26 6.25 -12.04
C PHE A 399 -1.61 4.95 -11.58
N VAL A 400 -0.96 4.25 -12.51
CA VAL A 400 -0.45 2.90 -12.29
C VAL A 400 1.03 2.83 -12.61
N ALA A 401 1.83 2.32 -11.68
CA ALA A 401 3.23 2.01 -11.89
C ALA A 401 3.40 0.67 -12.62
N LEU A 402 3.97 0.70 -13.82
CA LEU A 402 4.35 -0.50 -14.57
C LEU A 402 5.82 -0.78 -14.32
N TRP A 403 6.09 -1.75 -13.45
CA TRP A 403 7.39 -1.93 -12.85
C TRP A 403 8.41 -2.55 -13.80
N ASN A 404 8.02 -3.39 -14.76
CA ASN A 404 9.02 -4.23 -15.44
C ASN A 404 9.96 -3.47 -16.40
N GLY A 405 11.06 -4.11 -16.78
CA GLY A 405 12.05 -3.61 -17.74
C GLY A 405 11.72 -3.89 -19.21
N THR A 406 10.43 -3.95 -19.56
CA THR A 406 9.93 -4.26 -20.91
C THR A 406 9.49 -2.99 -21.64
N LYS A 407 9.37 -3.07 -22.98
CA LYS A 407 9.05 -1.90 -23.83
C LYS A 407 7.74 -1.19 -23.47
N ASP A 408 6.81 -1.91 -22.85
CA ASP A 408 5.47 -1.43 -22.48
C ASP A 408 5.36 -1.07 -20.99
N ALA A 409 6.47 -1.15 -20.24
CA ALA A 409 6.58 -0.83 -18.82
C ALA A 409 7.58 0.32 -18.57
N GLN A 410 8.23 0.36 -17.40
CA GLN A 410 9.15 1.44 -16.98
C GLN A 410 8.49 2.83 -16.95
N ARG A 411 7.22 2.89 -16.52
CA ARG A 411 6.43 4.13 -16.59
C ARG A 411 5.30 4.16 -15.59
N ILE A 412 4.78 5.36 -15.36
CA ILE A 412 3.44 5.56 -14.83
C ILE A 412 2.49 5.72 -16.02
N VAL A 413 1.39 4.98 -16.03
CA VAL A 413 0.29 5.17 -16.99
C VAL A 413 -0.92 5.79 -16.32
N ARG A 414 -1.70 6.55 -17.09
CA ARG A 414 -3.00 7.07 -16.71
C ARG A 414 -4.10 6.24 -17.36
N ILE A 415 -5.13 5.89 -16.58
CA ILE A 415 -6.33 5.21 -17.05
C ILE A 415 -7.54 5.99 -16.55
N ASP A 416 -8.45 6.35 -17.45
CA ASP A 416 -9.79 6.80 -17.08
C ASP A 416 -10.68 5.55 -16.97
N PRO A 417 -11.14 5.18 -15.76
CA PRO A 417 -11.95 3.97 -15.56
C PRO A 417 -13.35 4.06 -16.20
N HIS A 418 -13.73 5.23 -16.72
CA HIS A 418 -15.00 5.47 -17.40
C HIS A 418 -14.84 5.76 -18.90
N ASP A 419 -13.63 5.61 -19.45
CA ASP A 419 -13.40 5.74 -20.89
C ASP A 419 -14.27 4.72 -21.66
N PRO A 420 -15.12 5.14 -22.61
CA PRO A 420 -15.95 4.22 -23.39
C PRO A 420 -15.15 3.26 -24.27
N GLN A 421 -13.86 3.53 -24.52
CA GLN A 421 -12.95 2.63 -25.23
C GLN A 421 -12.28 1.61 -24.31
N LEU A 422 -12.46 1.73 -22.99
CA LEU A 422 -11.86 0.80 -22.03
C LEU A 422 -12.35 -0.63 -22.29
N GLY A 423 -11.40 -1.57 -22.36
CA GLY A 423 -11.67 -2.98 -22.66
C GLY A 423 -11.89 -3.31 -24.13
N GLN A 424 -11.85 -2.34 -25.05
CA GLN A 424 -11.81 -2.60 -26.49
C GLN A 424 -10.44 -3.15 -26.92
N GLU A 425 -10.43 -4.00 -27.96
CA GLU A 425 -9.19 -4.54 -28.51
C GLU A 425 -8.27 -3.40 -28.99
N GLY A 426 -7.00 -3.42 -28.58
CA GLY A 426 -6.02 -2.39 -28.92
C GLY A 426 -6.03 -1.16 -28.01
N TYR A 427 -6.90 -1.09 -26.99
CA TYR A 427 -6.81 -0.02 -25.98
C TYR A 427 -5.43 -0.06 -25.30
N THR A 428 -4.76 1.09 -25.23
CA THR A 428 -3.48 1.25 -24.53
C THR A 428 -3.61 2.40 -23.54
N PRO A 429 -3.32 2.19 -22.24
CA PRO A 429 -3.24 3.27 -21.27
C PRO A 429 -2.31 4.39 -21.70
N GLU A 430 -2.67 5.62 -21.37
CA GLU A 430 -1.84 6.79 -21.69
C GLU A 430 -0.53 6.75 -20.89
N PRO A 431 0.66 6.75 -21.53
CA PRO A 431 1.91 6.95 -20.82
C PRO A 431 1.93 8.34 -20.18
N PHE A 432 1.99 8.42 -18.85
CA PHE A 432 1.97 9.69 -18.13
C PHE A 432 3.38 10.13 -17.76
N VAL A 433 4.14 9.30 -17.03
CA VAL A 433 5.56 9.54 -16.74
C VAL A 433 6.39 8.42 -17.33
N THR A 434 7.34 8.75 -18.21
CA THR A 434 8.19 7.75 -18.88
C THR A 434 9.67 8.04 -18.66
N GLY A 435 10.53 7.05 -18.93
CA GLY A 435 11.98 7.18 -18.77
C GLY A 435 12.49 6.79 -17.37
N LEU A 436 11.59 6.31 -16.51
CA LEU A 436 11.90 5.70 -15.20
C LEU A 436 12.63 4.36 -15.40
N ILE A 437 13.15 3.77 -14.32
CA ILE A 437 13.78 2.43 -14.37
C ILE A 437 12.78 1.36 -13.97
N ARG A 438 12.25 1.48 -12.75
CA ARG A 438 11.34 0.54 -12.10
C ARG A 438 10.45 1.30 -11.12
N PRO A 439 9.50 2.11 -11.63
CA PRO A 439 8.52 2.70 -10.75
C PRO A 439 7.80 1.58 -10.00
N VAL A 440 7.82 1.66 -8.68
CA VAL A 440 7.20 0.67 -7.81
C VAL A 440 5.88 1.16 -7.27
N ASP A 441 5.80 2.47 -6.99
CA ASP A 441 4.62 3.07 -6.40
C ASP A 441 4.41 4.54 -6.80
N VAL A 442 3.15 4.99 -6.74
CA VAL A 442 2.72 6.35 -7.05
C VAL A 442 1.56 6.76 -6.15
N VAL A 443 1.65 7.93 -5.52
CA VAL A 443 0.61 8.48 -4.62
C VAL A 443 0.33 9.95 -4.90
N VAL A 444 -0.82 10.42 -4.44
CA VAL A 444 -1.18 11.84 -4.44
C VAL A 444 -0.64 12.50 -3.17
N ALA A 445 0.16 13.56 -3.32
CA ALA A 445 0.65 14.37 -2.21
C ALA A 445 -0.42 15.31 -1.66
N PRO A 446 -0.26 15.84 -0.43
CA PRO A 446 -1.22 16.77 0.17
C PRO A 446 -1.46 18.05 -0.64
N ASP A 447 -0.48 18.47 -1.45
CA ASP A 447 -0.60 19.62 -2.36
C ASP A 447 -1.30 19.28 -3.69
N GLY A 448 -1.74 18.03 -3.87
CA GLY A 448 -2.37 17.50 -5.07
C GLY A 448 -1.40 17.09 -6.19
N SER A 449 -0.09 17.17 -6.00
CA SER A 449 0.89 16.66 -6.96
C SER A 449 0.98 15.12 -6.91
N LEU A 450 1.51 14.49 -7.96
CA LEU A 450 1.84 13.06 -7.91
C LEU A 450 3.27 12.87 -7.42
N VAL A 451 3.48 11.86 -6.58
CA VAL A 451 4.80 11.46 -6.08
C VAL A 451 5.04 10.00 -6.40
N ILE A 452 6.21 9.69 -6.95
CA ILE A 452 6.55 8.39 -7.52
C ILE A 452 7.81 7.88 -6.84
N ALA A 453 7.78 6.62 -6.41
CA ALA A 453 8.96 5.90 -5.95
C ALA A 453 9.53 5.03 -7.08
N ASP A 454 10.82 5.18 -7.37
CA ASP A 454 11.56 4.30 -8.29
C ASP A 454 12.45 3.33 -7.49
N PHE A 455 12.23 2.03 -7.71
CA PHE A 455 12.81 0.93 -6.93
C PHE A 455 14.33 0.90 -6.99
N ILE A 456 14.89 1.10 -8.19
CA ILE A 456 16.31 1.33 -8.53
C ILE A 456 17.23 1.72 -7.37
N TYR A 457 17.35 3.02 -7.31
CA TYR A 457 18.27 3.75 -6.48
C TYR A 457 17.52 4.46 -5.35
N GLY A 458 16.23 4.17 -5.18
CA GLY A 458 15.38 4.79 -4.17
C GLY A 458 15.02 6.25 -4.44
N HIS A 459 15.09 6.69 -5.70
CA HIS A 459 14.69 8.05 -6.06
C HIS A 459 13.19 8.27 -5.87
N ILE A 460 12.86 9.44 -5.34
CA ILE A 460 11.49 9.95 -5.21
C ILE A 460 11.34 11.13 -6.15
N TRP A 461 10.38 11.02 -7.07
CA TRP A 461 10.06 12.04 -8.06
C TRP A 461 8.71 12.67 -7.75
N ARG A 462 8.56 13.95 -8.05
CA ARG A 462 7.28 14.66 -7.95
C ARG A 462 6.92 15.27 -9.29
N VAL A 463 5.65 15.12 -9.68
CA VAL A 463 5.08 15.68 -10.90
C VAL A 463 4.03 16.72 -10.54
N LYS A 464 4.25 17.96 -10.96
CA LYS A 464 3.37 19.09 -10.68
C LYS A 464 2.76 19.65 -11.97
N TYR A 465 1.50 20.05 -11.91
CA TYR A 465 0.87 20.79 -13.01
C TYR A 465 1.18 22.29 -12.88
N THR A 466 1.61 22.92 -13.97
CA THR A 466 2.05 24.33 -14.01
C THR A 466 1.31 25.20 -15.03
N GLY A 467 0.33 24.65 -15.75
CA GLY A 467 -0.45 25.36 -16.79
C GLY A 467 -0.10 24.88 -18.18
#